data_AF-A0A4Q9LIK1-F1
#
_entry.id   AF-A0A4Q9LIK1-F1
#
_cell.length_a   1.000
_cell.length_b   1.000
_cell.length_c   1.000
_cell.angle_alpha   90.00
_cell.angle_beta   90.00
_cell.angle_gamma   90.00
#
_symmetry.space_group_name_H-M   'P 1'
#
loop_
_entity.id
_entity.type
_entity.pdbx_description
1 polymer ?
#
loop_
_entity_poly.entity_id
_entity_poly.type
_entity_poly.pdbx_seq_one_letter_code
_entity_poly.pdbx_strand_id
1 'polypeptide(L)'
;MCQHCNKSDKTVDHLATRCEKMLGHDYTRGHNEVVRCIHLLLLNRYKFKSSKRIRSFSIQEILDNEYAEIRVDTRIKTDVKIRNNRPDIFILDKKKNKITLLEI
;
A
#
# COMPACT_ATOMS: atom_id res chain seq x y z
N MET A 1 16.19 23.98 -12.61
CA MET A 1 16.21 22.81 -13.52
C MET A 1 16.31 21.47 -12.76
N CYS A 2 15.49 20.48 -13.11
CA CYS A 2 15.42 19.15 -12.51
C CYS A 2 16.62 18.27 -12.87
N GLN A 3 17.28 17.68 -11.87
CA GLN A 3 18.49 16.87 -12.07
C GLN A 3 18.23 15.51 -12.73
N HIS A 4 17.00 15.01 -12.71
CA HIS A 4 16.67 13.69 -13.27
C HIS A 4 16.33 13.78 -14.76
N CYS A 5 15.37 14.65 -15.11
CA CYS A 5 14.87 14.77 -16.47
C CYS A 5 15.49 15.94 -17.26
N ASN A 6 16.05 16.95 -16.59
CA ASN A 6 16.60 18.17 -17.18
C ASN A 6 15.64 18.95 -18.12
N LYS A 7 14.32 18.69 -18.03
CA LYS A 7 13.28 19.25 -18.91
C LYS A 7 12.40 20.31 -18.24
N SER A 8 12.41 20.40 -16.91
CA SER A 8 11.52 21.28 -16.16
C SER A 8 12.21 21.81 -14.91
N ASP A 9 11.63 22.81 -14.26
CA ASP A 9 12.11 23.25 -12.96
C ASP A 9 11.93 22.22 -11.86
N LYS A 10 12.85 22.26 -10.87
CA LYS A 10 12.87 21.33 -9.75
C LYS A 10 11.85 21.80 -8.71
N THR A 11 10.57 21.57 -8.99
CA THR A 11 9.49 21.80 -8.02
C THR A 11 9.08 20.49 -7.36
N VAL A 12 8.49 20.56 -6.16
CA VAL A 12 7.95 19.38 -5.47
C VAL A 12 6.92 18.68 -6.35
N ASP A 13 6.02 19.44 -6.96
CA ASP A 13 5.03 18.93 -7.91
C ASP A 13 5.69 18.24 -9.11
N HIS A 14 6.71 18.84 -9.73
CA HIS A 14 7.42 18.19 -10.82
C HIS A 14 8.07 16.87 -10.39
N LEU A 15 8.75 16.84 -9.23
CA LEU A 15 9.41 15.64 -8.73
C LEU A 15 8.42 14.53 -8.35
N ALA A 16 7.25 14.89 -7.80
CA ALA A 16 6.25 13.95 -7.31
C ALA A 16 5.28 13.46 -8.40
N THR A 17 4.97 14.28 -9.41
CA THR A 17 3.86 13.99 -10.36
C THR A 17 4.24 14.05 -11.83
N ARG A 18 5.38 14.65 -12.21
CA ARG A 18 5.70 14.93 -13.63
C ARG A 18 7.05 14.44 -14.11
N CYS A 19 7.95 14.08 -13.20
CA CYS A 19 9.29 13.63 -13.56
C CYS A 19 9.25 12.12 -13.83
N GLU A 20 9.09 11.74 -15.10
CA GLU A 20 9.01 10.34 -15.54
C GLU A 20 10.10 9.44 -14.95
N LYS A 21 11.34 9.95 -14.88
CA LYS A 21 12.48 9.22 -14.32
C LYS A 21 12.39 8.98 -12.80
N MET A 22 11.73 9.85 -12.05
CA MET A 22 11.54 9.71 -10.59
C MET A 22 10.29 8.89 -10.26
N LEU A 23 9.20 9.12 -10.99
CA LEU A 23 7.91 8.45 -10.79
C LEU A 23 8.02 6.93 -10.85
N GLY A 24 8.67 6.42 -11.90
CA GLY A 24 8.77 4.98 -12.15
C GLY A 24 9.69 4.24 -11.18
N HIS A 25 10.69 4.92 -10.61
CA HIS A 25 11.72 4.27 -9.79
C HIS A 25 11.61 4.64 -8.31
N ASP A 26 11.85 5.90 -7.94
CA ASP A 26 11.99 6.28 -6.53
C ASP A 26 10.64 6.45 -5.82
N TYR A 27 9.65 7.04 -6.51
CA TYR A 27 8.32 7.25 -5.93
C TYR A 27 7.58 5.93 -5.72
N THR A 28 7.44 5.12 -6.78
CA THR A 28 6.76 3.81 -6.72
C THR A 28 7.44 2.87 -5.72
N ARG A 29 8.78 2.90 -5.65
CA ARG A 29 9.53 2.11 -4.66
C ARG A 29 9.25 2.60 -3.23
N GLY A 30 9.28 3.90 -2.98
CA GLY A 30 8.95 4.47 -1.66
C GLY A 30 7.54 4.10 -1.22
N HIS A 31 6.56 4.24 -2.10
CA HIS A 31 5.18 3.81 -1.87
C HIS A 31 5.12 2.33 -1.48
N ASN A 32 5.73 1.45 -2.28
CA ASN A 32 5.74 0.01 -2.00
C ASN A 32 6.47 -0.34 -0.69
N GLU A 33 7.54 0.39 -0.32
CA GLU A 33 8.22 0.21 0.97
C GLU A 33 7.30 0.61 2.14
N VAL A 34 6.50 1.68 2.02
CA VAL A 34 5.52 2.08 3.03
C VAL A 34 4.39 1.05 3.14
N VAL A 35 3.84 0.58 2.02
CA VAL A 35 2.85 -0.52 1.99
C VAL A 35 3.39 -1.74 2.72
N ARG A 36 4.65 -2.14 2.46
CA ARG A 36 5.32 -3.27 3.14
C ARG A 36 5.44 -3.06 4.64
N CYS A 37 5.84 -1.86 5.09
CA CYS A 37 5.92 -1.50 6.51
C CYS A 37 4.56 -1.66 7.19
N ILE A 38 3.52 -1.03 6.61
CA ILE A 38 2.17 -1.02 7.18
C ILE A 38 1.59 -2.43 7.21
N HIS A 39 1.75 -3.20 6.14
CA HIS A 39 1.30 -4.59 6.09
C HIS A 39 1.93 -5.42 7.22
N LEU A 40 3.24 -5.34 7.45
CA LEU A 40 3.90 -6.05 8.55
C LEU A 40 3.36 -5.64 9.93
N LEU A 41 3.15 -4.33 10.15
CA LEU A 41 2.57 -3.81 11.40
C LEU A 41 1.17 -4.38 11.65
N LEU A 42 0.34 -4.43 10.62
CA LEU A 42 -1.02 -4.98 10.69
C LEU A 42 -1.01 -6.48 10.96
N LEU A 43 -0.12 -7.25 10.31
CA LEU A 43 0.01 -8.68 10.56
C LEU A 43 0.40 -8.97 12.01
N ASN A 44 1.30 -8.18 12.59
CA ASN A 44 1.65 -8.31 14.01
C ASN A 44 0.47 -7.94 14.92
N ARG A 45 -0.26 -6.86 14.61
CA ARG A 45 -1.41 -6.39 15.40
C ARG A 45 -2.54 -7.42 15.46
N TYR A 46 -2.83 -8.05 14.32
CA TYR A 46 -3.89 -9.04 14.17
C TYR A 46 -3.39 -10.49 14.34
N LYS A 47 -2.19 -10.67 14.92
CA LYS A 47 -1.63 -11.96 15.30
C LYS A 47 -1.47 -12.97 14.14
N PHE A 48 -1.27 -12.49 12.92
CA PHE A 48 -0.92 -13.34 11.78
C PHE A 48 0.51 -13.85 11.86
N LYS A 49 1.44 -12.99 12.32
CA LYS A 49 2.87 -13.28 12.45
C LYS A 49 3.40 -12.52 13.67
N SER A 50 4.60 -12.89 14.13
CA SER A 50 5.37 -12.12 15.11
C SER A 50 6.76 -11.89 14.54
N SER A 51 6.90 -10.86 13.70
CA SER A 51 8.18 -10.51 13.07
C SER A 51 8.40 -9.00 13.07
N LYS A 52 9.62 -8.59 13.43
CA LYS A 52 10.06 -7.19 13.35
C LYS A 52 10.97 -6.93 12.13
N ARG A 53 11.28 -7.97 11.36
CA ARG A 53 12.26 -7.88 10.26
C ARG A 53 11.56 -7.57 8.95
N ILE A 54 11.78 -6.36 8.43
CA ILE A 54 11.18 -5.92 7.15
C ILE A 54 11.94 -6.43 5.91
N ARG A 55 13.27 -6.56 5.98
CA ARG A 55 14.11 -6.88 4.81
C ARG A 55 13.70 -8.17 4.11
N SER A 56 13.35 -9.21 4.87
CA SER A 56 12.92 -10.52 4.36
C SER A 56 11.40 -10.66 4.23
N PHE A 57 10.63 -9.59 4.45
CA PHE A 57 9.17 -9.66 4.47
C PHE A 57 8.60 -9.57 3.06
N SER A 58 7.91 -10.62 2.63
CA SER A 58 7.09 -10.64 1.42
C SER A 58 5.63 -10.29 1.76
N ILE A 59 5.01 -9.47 0.91
CA ILE A 59 3.58 -9.19 0.99
C ILE A 59 2.82 -10.43 0.52
N GLN A 60 1.73 -10.75 1.23
CA GLN A 60 0.74 -11.72 0.79
C GLN A 60 -0.54 -10.94 0.46
N GLU A 61 -1.11 -11.19 -0.72
CA GLU A 61 -2.24 -10.41 -1.23
C GLU A 61 -3.48 -10.52 -0.35
N ILE A 62 -3.76 -11.71 0.21
CA ILE A 62 -4.91 -11.97 1.06
C ILE A 62 -4.46 -12.85 2.22
N LEU A 63 -4.78 -12.43 3.43
CA LEU A 63 -4.56 -13.17 4.66
C LEU A 63 -5.82 -13.10 5.53
N ASP A 64 -6.27 -14.24 6.01
CA ASP A 64 -7.47 -14.37 6.84
C ASP A 64 -7.19 -15.21 8.08
N ASN A 65 -7.67 -14.76 9.25
CA ASN A 65 -7.64 -15.52 10.49
C ASN A 65 -8.87 -15.23 11.35
N GLU A 66 -8.92 -15.74 12.58
CA GLU A 66 -10.04 -15.52 13.51
C GLU A 66 -10.26 -14.05 13.92
N TYR A 67 -9.25 -13.18 13.78
CA TYR A 67 -9.31 -11.78 14.21
C TYR A 67 -9.66 -10.83 13.06
N ALA A 68 -9.10 -11.05 11.87
CA ALA A 68 -9.24 -10.14 10.75
C ALA A 68 -9.04 -10.82 9.39
N GLU A 69 -9.46 -10.11 8.35
CA GLU A 69 -9.02 -10.33 6.97
C GLU A 69 -8.23 -9.10 6.51
N ILE A 70 -7.03 -9.30 5.98
CA ILE A 70 -6.18 -8.23 5.44
C ILE A 70 -5.91 -8.56 3.98
N ARG A 71 -6.20 -7.60 3.09
CA ARG A 71 -5.88 -7.71 1.68
C ARG A 71 -5.04 -6.53 1.20
N VAL A 72 -4.10 -6.75 0.28
CA VAL A 72 -3.21 -5.73 -0.26
C VAL A 72 -3.35 -5.70 -1.78
N ASP A 73 -3.59 -4.52 -2.35
CA ASP A 73 -3.70 -4.29 -3.80
C ASP A 73 -4.69 -5.27 -4.48
N THR A 74 -5.82 -5.57 -3.83
CA THR A 74 -6.86 -6.46 -4.37
C THR A 74 -8.16 -5.71 -4.62
N ARG A 75 -8.90 -6.14 -5.66
CA ARG A 75 -10.23 -5.58 -5.96
C ARG A 75 -11.27 -6.10 -5.00
N ILE A 76 -12.07 -5.19 -4.44
CA ILE A 76 -13.23 -5.52 -3.63
C ILE A 76 -14.42 -5.80 -4.56
N LYS A 77 -14.95 -7.03 -4.49
CA LYS A 77 -16.19 -7.41 -5.18
C LYS A 77 -17.36 -6.73 -4.47
N THR A 78 -18.18 -6.04 -5.26
CA THR A 78 -19.40 -5.37 -4.84
C THR A 78 -20.48 -5.64 -5.88
N ASP A 79 -21.75 -5.61 -5.47
CA ASP A 79 -22.88 -5.90 -6.36
C ASP A 79 -23.03 -4.84 -7.47
N VAL A 80 -22.58 -3.61 -7.19
CA VAL A 80 -22.55 -2.51 -8.14
C VAL A 80 -21.11 -2.30 -8.62
N LYS A 81 -20.92 -2.04 -9.92
CA LYS A 81 -19.58 -1.70 -10.46
C LYS A 81 -19.11 -0.34 -9.92
N ILE A 82 -18.13 -0.37 -9.04
CA ILE A 82 -17.42 0.83 -8.55
C ILE A 82 -16.12 1.00 -9.36
N ARG A 83 -15.86 2.20 -9.87
CA ARG A 83 -14.66 2.50 -10.69
C ARG A 83 -13.37 2.31 -9.89
N ASN A 84 -13.34 2.78 -8.64
CA ASN A 84 -12.15 2.81 -7.80
C ASN A 84 -12.35 1.83 -6.63
N ASN A 85 -12.24 0.53 -6.92
CA ASN A 85 -12.54 -0.55 -5.95
C ASN A 85 -11.31 -1.36 -5.51
N ARG A 86 -10.12 -0.83 -5.72
CA ARG A 86 -8.84 -1.48 -5.42
C ARG A 86 -8.02 -0.58 -4.49
N PRO A 87 -8.24 -0.65 -3.17
CA PRO A 87 -7.44 0.11 -2.23
C PRO A 87 -6.05 -0.51 -2.05
N ASP A 88 -5.09 0.28 -1.57
CA ASP A 88 -3.75 -0.24 -1.25
C ASP A 88 -3.83 -1.33 -0.18
N ILE A 89 -4.57 -1.09 0.90
CA ILE A 89 -4.80 -2.07 1.97
C ILE A 89 -6.27 -2.06 2.42
N PHE A 90 -6.88 -3.24 2.42
CA PHE A 90 -8.18 -3.53 3.00
C PHE A 90 -8.03 -4.30 4.31
N ILE A 91 -8.79 -3.93 5.34
CA ILE A 91 -8.83 -4.63 6.63
C ILE A 91 -10.29 -4.83 7.04
N LEU A 92 -10.69 -6.07 7.30
CA LEU A 92 -11.91 -6.41 8.01
C LEU A 92 -11.56 -6.86 9.42
N ASP A 93 -11.88 -6.06 10.44
CA ASP A 93 -11.80 -6.47 11.84
C ASP A 93 -13.04 -7.28 12.21
N LYS A 94 -12.89 -8.60 12.32
CA LYS A 94 -14.02 -9.54 12.55
C LYS A 94 -14.63 -9.39 13.93
N LYS A 95 -13.84 -8.94 14.93
CA LYS A 95 -14.33 -8.73 16.29
C LYS A 95 -15.16 -7.47 16.43
N LYS A 96 -14.77 -6.41 15.72
CA LYS A 96 -15.46 -5.11 15.74
C LYS A 96 -16.48 -4.95 14.63
N ASN A 97 -16.54 -5.90 13.69
CA ASN A 97 -17.31 -5.80 12.45
C ASN A 97 -17.05 -4.47 11.70
N LYS A 98 -15.77 -4.08 11.60
CA LYS A 98 -15.35 -2.80 11.01
C LYS A 98 -14.43 -3.02 9.83
N ILE A 99 -14.76 -2.38 8.71
CA ILE A 99 -13.90 -2.29 7.53
C ILE A 99 -13.06 -1.02 7.62
N THR A 100 -11.77 -1.12 7.30
CA THR A 100 -10.85 0.01 7.12
C THR A 100 -10.17 -0.12 5.76
N LEU A 101 -10.18 0.96 4.99
CA LEU A 101 -9.47 1.08 3.71
C LEU A 101 -8.33 2.09 3.90
N LEU A 102 -7.14 1.77 3.43
CA LEU A 102 -5.96 2.63 3.49
C LEU A 102 -5.45 2.90 2.07
N GLU A 103 -5.12 4.16 1.82
CA GLU A 103 -4.44 4.67 0.61
C GLU A 103 -3.14 5.36 1.06
N ILE A 104 -2.05 5.18 0.32
CA ILE A 104 -0.69 5.60 0.73
C ILE A 104 -0.10 6.64 -0.24
#